data_AF-A0A7C3TNB9-F1
#
_entry.id   AF-A0A7C3TNB9-F1
#
_cell.length_a   1.000
_cell.length_b   1.000
_cell.length_c   1.000
_cell.angle_alpha   90.00
_cell.angle_beta   90.00
_cell.angle_gamma   90.00
#
_symmetry.space_group_name_H-M   'P 1'
#
loop_
_entity.id
_entity.type
_entity.pdbx_description
1 polymer ?
#
loop_
_entity_poly.entity_id
_entity_poly.type
_entity_poly.pdbx_seq_one_letter_code
_entity_poly.pdbx_strand_id
1 'polypeptide(L)' 'MSSKYTKGQTWGALKKAWKAYKIAKVQGDKAKMKEYAQRIRTLQEELGVTKAKFPDLGLT' A
#
# COMPACT_ATOMS: atom_id res chain seq x y z
N MET A 1 -19.63 14.75 10.75
CA MET A 1 -19.54 13.35 11.23
C MET A 1 -18.44 12.64 10.45
N SER A 2 -17.63 11.85 11.15
CA SER A 2 -16.39 11.26 10.68
C SER A 2 -16.61 10.35 9.47
N SER A 3 -16.16 10.76 8.29
CA SER A 3 -16.09 9.94 7.08
C SER A 3 -15.02 8.86 7.26
N LYS A 4 -15.26 7.90 8.16
CA LYS A 4 -14.48 6.68 8.25
C LYS A 4 -14.75 5.92 6.96
N TYR A 5 -13.76 5.90 6.06
CA TYR A 5 -13.82 5.07 4.86
C TYR A 5 -14.30 3.68 5.26
N THR A 6 -15.31 3.17 4.56
CA THR A 6 -15.79 1.81 4.84
C THR A 6 -14.65 0.83 4.57
N LYS A 7 -14.56 -0.25 5.34
CA LYS A 7 -13.51 -1.27 5.15
C LYS A 7 -13.40 -1.72 3.68
N GLY A 8 -14.52 -1.77 2.96
CA GLY A 8 -14.56 -2.08 1.52
C GLY A 8 -13.82 -1.06 0.64
N GLN A 9 -13.92 0.23 0.93
CA GLN A 9 -13.17 1.28 0.23
C GLN A 9 -11.67 1.17 0.51
N THR A 10 -11.28 0.89 1.75
CA THR A 10 -9.87 0.68 2.14
C THR A 10 -9.28 -0.55 1.44
N TRP A 11 -10.05 -1.64 1.30
CA TRP A 11 -9.66 -2.81 0.49
C TRP A 11 -9.51 -2.49 -1.00
N GLY A 12 -10.40 -1.68 -1.56
CA GLY A 12 -10.28 -1.20 -2.95
C GLY A 12 -9.02 -0.35 -3.17
N ALA A 13 -8.74 0.57 -2.24
CA ALA A 13 -7.54 1.38 -2.24
C ALA A 13 -6.27 0.52 -2.10
N LEU A 14 -6.31 -0.49 -1.22
CA LEU A 14 -5.20 -1.44 -1.03
C LEU A 14 -4.88 -2.18 -2.33
N LYS A 15 -5.90 -2.72 -3.01
CA LYS A 15 -5.73 -3.40 -4.30
C LYS A 15 -5.14 -2.48 -5.37
N LYS A 16 -5.57 -1.21 -5.39
CA LYS A 16 -5.03 -0.19 -6.31
C LYS A 16 -3.57 0.16 -5.99
N ALA A 17 -3.22 0.32 -4.72
CA ALA A 17 -1.86 0.61 -4.28
C ALA A 17 -0.89 -0.52 -4.63
N TRP A 18 -1.31 -1.78 -4.47
CA TRP A 18 -0.54 -2.95 -4.91
C TRP A 18 -0.30 -2.97 -6.42
N LYS A 19 -1.32 -2.63 -7.23
CA LYS A 19 -1.16 -2.53 -8.68
C LYS A 19 -0.14 -1.43 -9.05
N ALA A 20 -0.24 -0.27 -8.41
CA ALA A 20 0.70 0.84 -8.63
C ALA A 20 2.14 0.47 -8.22
N TYR A 21 2.31 -0.23 -7.10
CA TYR A 21 3.61 -0.77 -6.66
C TYR A 21 4.21 -1.69 -7.73
N LYS A 22 3.41 -2.62 -8.28
CA LYS A 22 3.88 -3.55 -9.31
C LYS A 22 4.31 -2.82 -10.58
N ILE A 23 3.55 -1.81 -11.01
CA ILE A 23 3.89 -0.96 -12.16
C ILE A 23 5.20 -0.21 -11.89
N ALA A 24 5.35 0.42 -10.72
CA ALA A 24 6.58 1.12 -10.34
C ALA A 24 7.79 0.16 -10.29
N LYS A 25 7.60 -1.08 -9.81
CA LYS A 25 8.64 -2.11 -9.82
C LYS A 25 9.06 -2.48 -11.24
N VAL A 26 8.12 -2.65 -12.16
CA VAL A 26 8.42 -2.91 -13.58
C VAL A 26 9.12 -1.73 -14.24
N GLN A 27 8.76 -0.49 -13.87
CA GLN A 27 9.43 0.72 -14.35
C GLN A 27 10.80 0.98 -13.70
N GLY A 28 11.19 0.19 -12.68
CA GLY A 28 12.42 0.42 -11.91
C GLY A 28 12.38 1.67 -11.02
N ASP A 29 11.20 2.25 -10.80
CA ASP A 29 11.01 3.53 -10.13
C ASP A 29 10.91 3.34 -8.60
N LYS A 30 12.08 3.22 -7.96
CA LYS A 30 12.21 2.93 -6.53
C LYS A 30 11.54 3.97 -5.63
N ALA A 31 11.51 5.23 -6.04
CA ALA A 31 10.85 6.30 -5.28
C ALA A 31 9.34 6.04 -5.16
N LYS A 32 8.69 5.78 -6.30
CA LYS A 32 7.26 5.40 -6.33
C LYS A 32 6.99 4.09 -5.63
N MET A 33 7.87 3.09 -5.79
CA MET A 33 7.74 1.83 -5.05
C MET A 33 7.68 2.08 -3.53
N LYS A 34 8.56 2.95 -3.00
CA LYS A 34 8.59 3.30 -1.57
C LYS A 34 7.33 4.04 -1.12
N GLU A 35 6.82 4.96 -1.93
CA GLU A 35 5.57 5.67 -1.65
C GLU A 35 4.38 4.71 -1.60
N TYR A 36 4.24 3.84 -2.61
CA TYR A 36 3.16 2.86 -2.66
C TYR A 36 3.27 1.82 -1.55
N ALA A 37 4.49 1.36 -1.21
CA ALA A 37 4.73 0.44 -0.10
C ALA A 37 4.30 1.04 1.24
N GLN A 38 4.62 2.30 1.51
CA GLN A 38 4.14 3.01 2.70
C GLN A 38 2.61 3.10 2.71
N ARG A 39 1.99 3.48 1.59
CA ARG A 39 0.54 3.54 1.45
C ARG A 39 -0.13 2.19 1.73
N ILE A 40 0.44 1.11 1.23
CA ILE A 40 -0.02 -0.26 1.48
C ILE A 40 0.03 -0.57 2.98
N ARG A 41 1.13 -0.27 3.67
CA ARG A 41 1.26 -0.51 5.12
C ARG A 41 0.25 0.30 5.93
N THR A 42 0.00 1.55 5.57
CA THR A 42 -1.03 2.39 6.22
C THR A 42 -2.42 1.80 6.02
N LEU A 43 -2.79 1.43 4.79
CA LEU A 43 -4.09 0.84 4.50
C LEU A 43 -4.27 -0.52 5.21
N GLN A 44 -3.19 -1.30 5.35
CA GLN A 44 -3.20 -2.55 6.09
C GLN A 44 -3.40 -2.32 7.59
N GLU A 45 -2.77 -1.29 8.18
CA GLU A 45 -2.99 -0.90 9.57
C GLU A 45 -4.43 -0.45 9.81
N GLU A 46 -5.00 0.36 8.92
CA GLU A 46 -6.42 0.77 8.99
C GLU A 46 -7.39 -0.41 8.86
N LEU A 47 -7.01 -1.45 8.11
CA LEU A 47 -7.78 -2.68 7.97
C LEU A 47 -7.56 -3.65 9.14
N GLY A 48 -6.58 -3.39 10.02
CA GLY A 48 -6.18 -4.30 11.09
C GLY A 48 -5.54 -5.59 10.60
N VAL A 49 -4.92 -5.58 9.41
CA VAL A 49 -4.24 -6.74 8.84
C VAL A 49 -2.72 -6.60 8.96
N THR A 50 -2.01 -7.72 8.84
CA THR A 50 -0.54 -7.74 8.91
C THR A 50 0.07 -6.88 7.81
N LYS A 51 0.96 -5.96 8.20
CA LYS A 51 1.72 -5.12 7.27
C LYS A 51 2.59 -5.99 6.37
N ALA A 52 2.53 -5.74 5.07
CA ALA A 52 3.40 -6.39 4.10
C ALA A 52 4.83 -5.90 4.27
N LYS A 53 5.77 -6.82 4.07
CA LYS A 53 7.21 -6.54 4.09
C LYS A 53 7.67 -6.30 2.66
N PHE A 54 8.47 -5.27 2.45
CA PHE A 54 9.09 -4.92 1.18
C PHE A 54 10.62 -4.95 1.37
N PRO A 55 11.24 -6.14 1.36
CA PRO A 55 12.69 -6.29 1.56
C PRO A 55 13.49 -5.59 0.46
N ASP A 56 12.97 -5.55 -0.78
CA ASP A 56 13.49 -4.77 -1.92
C ASP A 56 13.67 -3.27 -1.60
N LEU A 57 12.95 -2.76 -0.61
CA LEU A 57 12.93 -1.35 -0.21
C LEU A 57 13.48 -1.12 1.21
N GLY A 58 13.94 -2.17 1.89
CA GLY A 58 14.34 -2.10 3.29
C GLY A 58 13.18 -1.82 4.26
N LEU A 59 11.93 -2.07 3.85
CA LEU A 59 10.75 -1.90 4.70
C LEU A 59 10.34 -3.26 5.30
N THR A 60 10.84 -3.55 6.49
CA THR A 60 10.48 -4.74 7.28
C THR A 60 9.36 -4.49 8.29
#